data_AF-A0A557SUB3-F1
#
_entry.id   AF-A0A557SUB3-F1
#
_cell.length_a   1.000
_cell.length_b   1.000
_cell.length_c   1.000
_cell.angle_alpha   90.00
_cell.angle_beta   90.00
_cell.angle_gamma   90.00
#
_symmetry.space_group_name_H-M   'P 1'
#
loop_
_entity.id
_entity.type
_entity.pdbx_description
1 polymer ?
#
loop_
_entity_poly.entity_id
_entity_poly.type
_entity_poly.pdbx_seq_one_letter_code
_entity_poly.pdbx_strand_id
1 'polypeptide(L)' 'MKMELNVVHETYADSKAGLSHNDGAASKTILPNIFNLAQLNRIDVYGNPNDELKKVLAGLSSQTFNLFTGFSRKNE' A
#
# COMPACT_ATOMS: atom_id res chain seq x y z
N MET A 1 27.83 -3.88 5.48
CA MET A 1 26.68 -4.04 4.57
C MET A 1 25.84 -2.78 4.67
N LYS A 2 25.67 -2.01 3.59
CA LYS A 2 24.84 -0.80 3.58
C LYS A 2 23.39 -1.26 3.44
N MET A 3 22.52 -0.97 4.40
CA MET A 3 21.08 -1.17 4.23
C MET A 3 20.56 -0.03 3.37
N GLU A 4 20.15 -0.33 2.14
CA GLU A 4 19.38 0.59 1.32
C GLU A 4 17.90 0.39 1.67
N LEU A 5 17.26 1.47 2.12
CA LEU A 5 15.82 1.51 2.36
C LEU A 5 15.13 1.71 1.01
N ASN A 6 14.65 0.63 0.41
CA ASN A 6 13.79 0.70 -0.77
C ASN A 6 12.38 1.06 -0.32
N VAL A 7 11.87 2.19 -0.81
CA VAL A 7 10.52 2.69 -0.52
C VAL A 7 9.73 2.71 -1.80
N VAL A 8 8.53 2.12 -1.77
CA VAL A 8 7.54 2.23 -2.83
C VAL A 8 6.43 3.13 -2.32
N HIS A 9 6.07 4.16 -3.10
CA HIS A 9 4.92 5.01 -2.82
C HIS A 9 3.89 4.80 -3.92
N GLU A 10 2.71 4.30 -3.52
CA GLU A 10 1.58 4.05 -4.40
C GLU A 10 0.42 4.95 -3.97
N THR A 11 -0.22 5.61 -4.94
CA THR A 11 -1.40 6.44 -4.69
C THR A 11 -2.56 5.89 -5.52
N TYR A 12 -3.70 5.73 -4.86
CA TYR A 12 -4.92 5.20 -5.46
C TYR A 12 -6.05 6.22 -5.34
N ALA A 13 -6.91 6.28 -6.35
CA ALA A 13 -8.06 7.18 -6.35
C ALA A 13 -9.05 6.86 -5.22
N ASP A 14 -9.22 5.57 -4.90
CA ASP A 14 -10.11 5.08 -3.85
C ASP A 14 -9.71 3.67 -3.37
N SER A 15 -10.46 3.12 -2.41
CA SER A 15 -10.23 1.75 -1.92
C SER A 15 -10.45 0.67 -2.98
N LYS A 16 -11.32 0.89 -3.97
CA LYS A 16 -11.59 -0.07 -5.04
C LYS A 16 -10.39 -0.18 -5.97
N ALA A 17 -9.72 0.93 -6.27
CA ALA A 17 -8.48 0.95 -7.04
C ALA A 17 -7.37 0.20 -6.29
N GLY A 18 -7.21 0.41 -4.97
CA GLY A 18 -6.25 -0.32 -4.15
C GLY A 18 -6.51 -1.83 -4.09
N LEU A 19 -7.77 -2.24 -3.93
CA LEU A 19 -8.17 -3.65 -4.00
C LEU A 19 -7.88 -4.25 -5.39
N SER A 20 -8.23 -3.53 -6.46
CA SER A 20 -7.97 -3.97 -7.83
C SER A 20 -6.48 -4.14 -8.11
N HIS A 21 -5.63 -3.27 -7.56
CA HIS A 21 -4.18 -3.42 -7.63
C HIS A 21 -3.71 -4.69 -6.92
N ASN A 22 -4.15 -4.90 -5.67
CA ASN A 22 -3.80 -6.11 -4.90
C ASN A 22 -4.27 -7.40 -5.61
N ASP A 23 -5.43 -7.36 -6.27
CA ASP A 23 -5.99 -8.48 -7.01
C ASP A 23 -5.43 -8.67 -8.41
N GLY A 24 -4.61 -7.73 -8.89
CA GLY A 24 -4.03 -7.74 -10.22
C GLY A 24 -3.08 -8.92 -10.46
N ALA A 25 -2.95 -9.29 -11.74
CA ALA A 25 -2.10 -10.42 -12.14
C ALA A 25 -0.65 -10.25 -11.67
N ALA A 26 -0.09 -9.03 -11.79
CA ALA A 26 1.26 -8.73 -11.32
C ALA A 26 1.41 -8.93 -9.81
N SER A 27 0.48 -8.42 -9.01
CA SER A 27 0.49 -8.59 -7.54
C SER A 27 0.41 -10.06 -7.13
N LYS A 28 -0.40 -10.87 -7.83
CA LYS A 28 -0.55 -12.31 -7.52
C LYS A 28 0.61 -13.18 -7.99
N THR A 29 1.39 -12.74 -8.97
CA THR A 29 2.44 -13.57 -9.61
C THR A 29 3.86 -13.09 -9.34
N ILE A 30 4.08 -11.78 -9.23
CA ILE A 30 5.41 -11.16 -9.09
C ILE A 30 5.73 -10.87 -7.62
N LEU A 31 4.80 -10.32 -6.84
CA LEU A 31 5.08 -9.98 -5.42
C LEU A 31 5.59 -11.17 -4.59
N PRO A 32 5.04 -12.40 -4.72
CA PRO A 32 5.60 -13.55 -4.00
C PRO A 32 7.08 -13.80 -4.30
N ASN A 33 7.51 -13.58 -5.55
CA ASN A 33 8.91 -13.72 -5.94
C ASN A 33 9.78 -12.60 -5.36
N ILE A 34 9.24 -11.37 -5.28
CA ILE A 34 9.92 -10.26 -4.62
C ILE A 34 10.10 -10.55 -3.13
N PHE A 35 9.11 -11.13 -2.46
CA PHE A 35 9.20 -11.48 -1.04
C PHE A 35 10.19 -12.62 -0.72
N ASN A 36 10.61 -13.39 -1.73
CA ASN A 36 11.72 -14.33 -1.59
C ASN A 36 13.10 -13.63 -1.60
N LEU A 37 13.18 -12.40 -2.13
CA LEU A 37 14.42 -11.63 -2.26
C LEU A 37 14.55 -10.51 -1.23
N ALA A 38 13.42 -9.96 -0.78
CA ALA A 38 13.39 -8.84 0.15
C ALA A 38 12.19 -8.96 1.11
N GLN A 39 12.37 -8.48 2.34
CA GLN A 39 11.30 -8.45 3.32
C GLN A 39 10.65 -7.06 3.37
N LEU A 40 9.31 -7.02 3.29
CA LEU A 40 8.55 -5.84 3.69
C LEU A 40 8.65 -5.67 5.21
N ASN A 41 9.25 -4.57 5.65
CA ASN A 41 9.42 -4.25 7.07
C ASN A 41 8.37 -3.26 7.59
N ARG A 42 7.69 -2.52 6.71
CA ARG A 42 6.65 -1.56 7.04
C ARG A 42 5.69 -1.35 5.87
N ILE A 43 4.41 -1.19 6.18
CA ILE A 43 3.38 -0.70 5.26
C ILE A 43 2.59 0.40 5.98
N ASP A 44 2.67 1.60 5.44
CA ASP A 44 1.93 2.77 5.93
C ASP A 44 0.81 3.09 4.93
N VAL A 45 -0.43 3.18 5.42
CA VAL A 45 -1.61 3.51 4.61
C VAL A 45 -2.12 4.87 5.02
N TYR A 46 -2.13 5.83 4.11
CA TYR A 46 -2.63 7.18 4.34
C TYR A 46 -3.99 7.36 3.68
N GLY A 47 -5.03 7.68 4.47
CA GLY A 47 -6.40 7.84 3.99
C GLY A 47 -7.42 7.07 4.83
N ASN A 48 -8.62 6.88 4.28
CA ASN A 48 -9.72 6.18 4.96
C ASN A 48 -10.14 4.93 4.16
N PRO A 49 -9.46 3.77 4.34
CA PRO A 49 -9.79 2.56 3.62
C PRO A 49 -11.19 2.05 4.00
N ASN A 50 -11.91 1.49 3.02
CA ASN A 50 -13.17 0.81 3.27
C ASN A 50 -12.95 -0.52 4.03
N ASP A 51 -14.04 -1.14 4.49
CA ASP A 51 -13.97 -2.34 5.34
C ASP A 51 -13.36 -3.56 4.64
N GLU A 52 -13.49 -3.65 3.32
CA GLU A 52 -12.88 -4.71 2.54
C GLU A 52 -11.36 -4.54 2.44
N LEU A 53 -10.88 -3.34 2.12
CA LEU A 53 -9.45 -3.04 2.09
C LEU A 53 -8.82 -3.16 3.48
N LYS A 54 -9.52 -2.78 4.55
CA LYS A 54 -9.05 -2.99 5.93
C LYS A 54 -8.77 -4.46 6.25
N LYS A 55 -9.57 -5.40 5.74
CA LYS A 55 -9.34 -6.84 5.95
C LYS A 55 -8.04 -7.31 5.28
N VAL A 56 -7.79 -6.85 4.06
CA VAL A 56 -6.53 -7.14 3.35
C VAL A 56 -5.33 -6.56 4.12
N LEU A 57 -5.44 -5.28 4.51
CA LEU A 57 -4.39 -4.56 5.24
C LEU A 57 -4.06 -5.16 6.61
N ALA A 58 -5.06 -5.71 7.31
CA ALA A 58 -4.85 -6.41 8.58
C ALA A 58 -3.94 -7.64 8.42
N GLY A 59 -3.99 -8.33 7.28
CA GLY A 59 -3.12 -9.47 6.96
C GLY A 59 -1.66 -9.08 6.68
N LEU A 60 -1.38 -7.78 6.46
CA LEU A 60 -0.06 -7.27 6.10
C LEU A 60 0.60 -6.46 7.24
N SER A 61 0.01 -6.48 8.45
CA SER A 61 0.48 -5.71 9.61
C SER A 61 0.68 -4.22 9.31
N SER A 62 -0.16 -3.65 8.45
CA SER A 62 -0.04 -2.23 8.06
C SER A 62 -0.48 -1.28 9.17
N GLN A 63 0.08 -0.07 9.17
CA GLN A 63 -0.38 1.05 10.00
C GLN A 63 -1.24 2.00 9.16
N THR A 64 -2.47 2.27 9.60
CA THR A 64 -3.36 3.24 8.91
C THR A 64 -3.33 4.61 9.59
N PHE A 65 -3.14 5.64 8.78
CA PHE A 65 -3.16 7.04 9.17
C PHE A 65 -4.32 7.74 8.46
N ASN A 66 -5.39 8.03 9.22
CA ASN A 66 -6.53 8.77 8.70
C ASN A 66 -6.14 10.23 8.48
N LEU A 67 -6.30 10.71 7.25
CA LEU A 67 -6.04 12.11 6.93
C LEU A 67 -7.09 13.00 7.62
N PHE A 68 -6.64 13.85 8.55
CA PHE A 68 -7.54 14.76 9.28
C PHE A 68 -7.73 16.10 8.54
N THR A 69 -6.64 16.68 8.04
CA THR A 69 -6.63 17.93 7.28
C THR A 69 -5.44 17.93 6.32
N GLY A 70 -5.49 18.75 5.27
CA GLY A 70 -4.43 18.85 4.28
C GLY A 70 -4.66 20.00 3.31
N PHE A 71 -3.60 20.35 2.57
CA PHE A 71 -3.64 21.33 1.49
C PHE A 71 -3.12 20.68 0.21
N SER A 72 -3.84 20.86 -0.89
CA SER A 72 -3.41 20.43 -2.23
C SER A 72 -3.55 21.58 -3.23
N ARG A 73 -2.72 21.55 -4.27
CA ARG A 73 -2.90 22.42 -5.44
C ARG A 73 -3.88 21.71 -6.36
N LYS A 74 -4.91 22.42 -6.82
CA LYS A 74 -6.10 21.88 -7.49
C LYS A 74 -5.87 21.17 -8.85
N ASN A 75 -4.61 20.99 -9.28
CA ASN A 75 -4.22 20.59 -10.65
C ASN A 75 -3.20 19.43 -10.69
N GLU A 76 -3.19 18.55 -9.69
CA GLU A 76 -2.56 17.22 -9.81
C GLU A 76 -3.64 16.15 -9.93
#